data_AF-A0A7C1MCS1-F1
#
_entry.id   AF-A0A7C1MCS1-F1
#
_cell.length_a   1.000
_cell.length_b   1.000
_cell.length_c   1.000
_cell.angle_alpha   90.00
_cell.angle_beta   90.00
_cell.angle_gamma   90.00
#
_symmetry.space_group_name_H-M   'P 1'
#
loop_
_entity.id
_entity.type
_entity.pdbx_description
1 polymer ?
#
loop_
_entity_poly.entity_id
_entity_poly.type
_entity_poly.pdbx_seq_one_letter_code
_entity_poly.pdbx_strand_id
1 'polypeptide(L)'
;MSTYKHGAEWLDAIKQGNAAAGAGAAMAMSGSAGLTATSAYGFGRTYFSAIQIGSVTGEARAQAWATAGTRLSGLFARLNLFGLAFTVLELAGTWIYNHYNLSERDKWLLSTPWTTDSTKNRKASLAKYEASLAKLSEPVSITPAVESAGAGQKSVILNIQGWPNNALVQRLALSSDQPYRLSLSAWQVQLADMSKFIPVGEVWERCTFDVVESMKVLDDASCLQLQFTVPAPIKTRLGRKADQLMLMFRLETRQSDDRYRKDDYFLKLPPDSAFPVTPIDETPNEEPIWRPIQQPMLALELYK
;
A
#
# COMPACT_ATOMS: atom_id res chain seq x y z
N MET A 1 -5.72 12.47 6.24
CA MET A 1 -5.09 11.13 6.34
C MET A 1 -3.59 11.19 6.70
N SER A 2 -2.83 12.26 6.44
CA SER A 2 -1.39 12.26 6.80
C SER A 2 -1.12 12.23 8.31
N THR A 3 -1.96 12.85 9.16
CA THR A 3 -1.80 12.81 10.63
C THR A 3 -1.89 11.40 11.20
N TYR A 4 -2.86 10.59 10.73
CA TYR A 4 -3.00 9.19 11.17
C TYR A 4 -1.83 8.32 10.69
N LYS A 5 -1.37 8.54 9.46
CA LYS A 5 -0.17 7.90 8.92
C LYS A 5 1.05 8.20 9.78
N HIS A 6 1.33 9.47 10.07
CA HIS A 6 2.46 9.88 10.91
C HIS A 6 2.32 9.40 12.36
N GLY A 7 1.10 9.27 12.87
CA GLY A 7 0.85 8.64 14.17
C GLY A 7 1.19 7.14 14.18
N ALA A 8 0.88 6.42 13.11
CA ALA A 8 1.27 5.01 12.95
C ALA A 8 2.80 4.86 12.79
N GLU A 9 3.43 5.70 11.98
CA GLU A 9 4.90 5.77 11.82
C GLU A 9 5.61 6.04 13.15
N TRP A 10 5.06 6.92 13.99
CA TRP A 10 5.58 7.21 15.32
C TRP A 10 5.50 5.99 16.25
N LEU A 11 4.36 5.32 16.29
CA LEU A 11 4.18 4.10 17.09
C LEU A 11 5.11 2.98 16.63
N ASP A 12 5.27 2.81 15.32
CA ASP A 12 6.15 1.82 14.73
C ASP A 12 7.62 2.09 15.09
N ALA A 13 8.08 3.34 14.95
CA ALA A 13 9.43 3.74 15.33
C ALA A 13 9.74 3.51 16.82
N ILE A 14 8.76 3.73 17.71
CA ILE A 14 8.90 3.42 19.15
C ILE A 14 9.05 1.91 19.37
N LYS A 15 8.21 1.10 18.71
CA LYS A 15 8.29 -0.37 18.82
C LYS A 15 9.63 -0.91 18.34
N GLN A 16 10.21 -0.29 17.32
CA GLN A 16 11.51 -0.66 16.76
C GLN A 16 12.70 -0.05 17.53
N GLY A 17 12.46 0.76 18.57
CA GLY A 17 13.50 1.42 19.35
C GLY A 17 14.24 2.53 18.60
N ASN A 18 13.68 3.03 17.48
CA ASN A 18 14.30 4.05 16.64
C ASN A 18 13.87 5.46 17.09
N ALA A 19 14.55 5.98 18.12
CA ALA A 19 14.21 7.27 18.73
C ALA A 19 14.26 8.46 17.75
N ALA A 20 15.21 8.44 16.80
CA ALA A 20 15.36 9.51 15.82
C ALA A 20 14.22 9.50 14.78
N ALA A 21 13.82 8.33 14.28
CA ALA A 21 12.64 8.20 13.44
C ALA A 21 11.37 8.60 14.20
N GLY A 22 11.23 8.18 15.47
CA GLY A 22 10.12 8.59 16.32
C GLY A 22 10.00 10.11 16.45
N ALA A 23 11.11 10.81 16.69
CA ALA A 23 11.11 12.28 16.72
C ALA A 23 10.65 12.89 15.38
N GLY A 24 11.12 12.35 14.24
CA GLY A 24 10.70 12.79 12.90
C GLY A 24 9.21 12.61 12.65
N ALA A 25 8.66 11.43 12.96
CA ALA A 25 7.24 11.14 12.81
C ALA A 25 6.35 12.03 13.71
N ALA A 26 6.77 12.30 14.94
CA ALA A 26 6.06 13.21 15.85
C ALA A 26 6.02 14.66 15.33
N MET A 27 7.13 15.13 14.75
CA MET A 27 7.18 16.44 14.08
C MET A 27 6.23 16.49 12.87
N ALA A 28 6.25 15.43 12.03
CA ALA A 28 5.39 15.34 10.86
C ALA A 28 3.90 15.34 11.24
N MET A 29 3.53 14.57 12.27
CA MET A 29 2.20 14.52 12.83
C MET A 29 1.75 15.90 13.34
N SER A 30 2.63 16.62 14.05
CA SER A 30 2.34 17.96 14.57
C SER A 30 2.13 18.98 13.45
N GLY A 31 2.95 18.94 12.39
CA GLY A 31 2.76 19.77 11.19
C GLY A 31 1.42 19.50 10.52
N SER A 32 1.10 18.23 10.28
CA SER A 32 -0.17 17.81 9.67
C SER A 32 -1.41 18.22 10.50
N ALA A 33 -1.32 18.08 11.83
CA ALA A 33 -2.39 18.51 12.75
C ALA A 33 -2.57 20.03 12.70
N GLY A 34 -1.47 20.81 12.66
CA GLY A 34 -1.50 22.26 12.53
C GLY A 34 -2.13 22.75 11.21
N LEU A 35 -1.81 22.10 10.09
CA LEU A 35 -2.44 22.37 8.79
C LEU A 35 -3.95 22.10 8.81
N THR A 36 -4.36 21.01 9.44
CA THR A 36 -5.78 20.66 9.57
C THR A 36 -6.53 21.70 10.41
N ALA A 37 -5.96 22.10 11.55
CA ALA A 37 -6.56 23.07 12.45
C ALA A 37 -6.67 24.46 11.81
N THR A 38 -5.61 24.94 11.14
CA THR A 38 -5.61 26.25 10.47
C THR A 38 -6.61 26.31 9.31
N SER A 39 -6.71 25.23 8.52
CA SER A 39 -7.68 25.11 7.43
C SER A 39 -9.13 25.07 7.93
N ALA A 40 -9.41 24.27 8.96
CA ALA A 40 -10.74 24.18 9.56
C ALA A 40 -11.19 25.53 10.15
N TYR A 41 -10.28 26.23 10.84
CA TYR A 41 -10.56 27.57 11.37
C TYR A 41 -10.85 28.60 10.27
N GLY A 42 -10.05 28.62 9.20
CA GLY A 42 -10.28 29.49 8.05
C GLY A 42 -11.62 29.23 7.36
N PHE A 43 -11.96 27.95 7.16
CA PHE A 43 -13.25 27.54 6.60
C PHE A 43 -14.43 28.01 7.46
N GLY A 44 -14.40 27.75 8.77
CA GLY A 44 -15.46 28.14 9.69
C GLY A 44 -15.71 29.66 9.68
N ARG A 45 -14.64 30.46 9.75
CA ARG A 45 -14.74 31.93 9.71
C ARG A 45 -15.31 32.45 8.39
N THR A 46 -14.94 31.82 7.28
CA THR A 46 -15.48 32.16 5.95
C THR A 46 -16.97 31.81 5.85
N TYR A 47 -17.35 30.61 6.31
CA TYR A 47 -18.74 30.15 6.31
C TYR A 47 -19.67 31.06 7.13
N PHE A 48 -19.30 31.39 8.36
CA PHE A 48 -20.11 32.31 9.19
C PHE A 48 -20.21 33.71 8.58
N SER A 49 -19.13 34.22 7.98
CA SER A 49 -19.15 35.52 7.30
C SER A 49 -20.09 35.49 6.09
N ALA A 50 -20.12 34.40 5.33
CA ALA A 50 -21.04 34.23 4.21
C ALA A 50 -22.52 34.22 4.64
N ILE A 51 -22.84 33.53 5.75
CA ILE A 51 -24.20 33.55 6.33
C ILE A 51 -24.59 34.97 6.74
N GLN A 52 -23.71 35.67 7.46
CA GLN A 52 -23.98 37.04 7.92
C GLN A 52 -24.23 37.99 6.75
N ILE A 53 -23.41 37.92 5.71
CA ILE A 53 -23.60 38.73 4.50
C ILE A 53 -24.89 38.36 3.76
N GLY A 54 -25.27 37.07 3.74
CA GLY A 54 -26.51 36.60 3.13
C GLY A 54 -27.77 37.07 3.86
N SER A 55 -27.66 37.43 5.15
CA SER A 55 -28.79 37.89 5.98
C SER A 55 -29.14 39.38 5.82
N VAL A 56 -28.31 40.15 5.10
CA VAL A 56 -28.51 41.59 4.87
C VAL A 56 -28.72 41.91 3.39
N THR A 57 -29.51 42.94 3.08
CA THR A 57 -29.89 43.32 1.70
C THR A 57 -29.52 44.78 1.40
N GLY A 58 -29.54 45.15 0.12
CA GLY A 58 -29.28 46.54 -0.32
C GLY A 58 -27.87 47.04 0.03
N GLU A 59 -27.77 48.33 0.35
CA GLU A 59 -26.50 49.00 0.67
C GLU A 59 -25.78 48.40 1.89
N ALA A 60 -26.53 47.89 2.87
CA ALA A 60 -25.99 47.21 4.04
C ALA A 60 -25.20 45.94 3.66
N ARG A 61 -25.58 45.25 2.57
CA ARG A 61 -24.87 44.09 2.05
C ARG A 61 -23.52 44.45 1.45
N ALA A 62 -23.42 45.59 0.75
CA ALA A 62 -22.17 46.07 0.18
C ALA A 62 -21.16 46.44 1.29
N GLN A 63 -21.62 47.11 2.35
CA GLN A 63 -20.80 47.44 3.52
C GLN A 63 -20.36 46.17 4.29
N ALA A 64 -21.26 45.19 4.43
CA ALA A 64 -20.95 43.90 5.05
C ALA A 64 -19.87 43.13 4.25
N TRP A 65 -19.96 43.13 2.91
CA TRP A 65 -18.93 42.54 2.05
C TRP A 65 -17.56 43.22 2.20
N ALA A 66 -17.51 44.55 2.18
CA ALA A 66 -16.25 45.29 2.32
C ALA A 66 -15.58 45.04 3.68
N THR A 67 -16.37 45.02 4.75
CA THR A 67 -15.90 44.77 6.11
C THR A 67 -15.47 43.32 6.30
N ALA A 68 -16.24 42.36 5.78
CA ALA A 68 -15.87 40.95 5.83
C ALA A 68 -14.65 40.65 4.98
N GLY A 69 -14.53 41.24 3.79
CA GLY A 69 -13.42 41.04 2.86
C GLY A 69 -12.07 41.48 3.44
N THR A 70 -12.01 42.67 4.07
CA THR A 70 -10.79 43.14 4.75
C THR A 70 -10.40 42.25 5.92
N ARG A 71 -11.37 41.84 6.75
CA ARG A 71 -11.16 40.92 7.88
C ARG A 71 -10.69 39.53 7.43
N LEU A 72 -11.33 38.97 6.40
CA LEU A 72 -10.98 37.67 5.85
C LEU A 72 -9.62 37.70 5.17
N SER A 73 -9.29 38.75 4.42
CA SER A 73 -7.96 38.91 3.79
C SER A 73 -6.83 38.90 4.83
N GLY A 74 -6.97 39.67 5.91
CA GLY A 74 -6.00 39.67 7.01
C GLY A 74 -5.92 38.32 7.73
N LEU A 75 -7.03 37.60 7.87
CA LEU A 75 -7.06 36.24 8.40
C LEU A 75 -6.33 35.26 7.49
N PHE A 76 -6.63 35.25 6.19
CA PHE A 76 -5.98 34.37 5.21
C PHE A 76 -4.48 34.63 5.12
N ALA A 77 -4.02 35.88 5.21
CA ALA A 77 -2.59 36.19 5.26
C ALA A 77 -1.89 35.49 6.45
N ARG A 78 -2.50 35.53 7.64
CA ARG A 78 -1.97 34.85 8.84
C ARG A 78 -2.04 33.34 8.72
N LEU A 79 -3.17 32.81 8.25
CA LEU A 79 -3.35 31.37 8.09
C LEU A 79 -2.41 30.79 7.02
N ASN A 80 -2.12 31.52 5.95
CA ASN A 80 -1.12 31.11 4.96
C ASN A 80 0.29 31.06 5.56
N LEU A 81 0.67 32.03 6.40
CA LEU A 81 1.97 32.01 7.07
C LEU A 81 2.11 30.81 8.01
N PHE A 82 1.11 30.56 8.85
CA PHE A 82 1.10 29.38 9.72
C PHE A 82 1.03 28.08 8.93
N GLY A 83 0.22 28.04 7.87
CA GLY A 83 0.13 26.90 6.96
C GLY A 83 1.49 26.58 6.35
N LEU A 84 2.21 27.57 5.83
CA LEU A 84 3.56 27.39 5.31
C LEU A 84 4.52 26.85 6.38
N ALA A 85 4.49 27.40 7.60
CA ALA A 85 5.33 26.93 8.69
C ALA A 85 5.04 25.46 9.06
N PHE A 86 3.77 25.07 9.11
CA PHE A 86 3.37 23.69 9.37
C PHE A 86 3.73 22.73 8.23
N THR A 87 3.64 23.17 6.97
CA THR A 87 4.11 22.38 5.82
C THR A 87 5.62 22.14 5.90
N VAL A 88 6.40 23.16 6.21
CA VAL A 88 7.86 23.01 6.40
C VAL A 88 8.15 22.03 7.54
N LEU A 89 7.40 22.10 8.64
CA LEU A 89 7.53 21.17 9.75
C LEU A 89 7.18 19.73 9.35
N GLU A 90 6.12 19.52 8.57
CA GLU A 90 5.71 18.20 8.06
C GLU A 90 6.78 17.59 7.14
N LEU A 91 7.33 18.39 6.23
CA LEU A 91 8.40 17.97 5.31
C LEU A 91 9.69 17.64 6.07
N ALA A 92 10.09 18.48 7.02
CA ALA A 92 11.27 18.24 7.83
C ALA A 92 11.12 16.96 8.67
N GLY A 93 9.97 16.77 9.31
CA GLY A 93 9.67 15.55 10.07
C GLY A 93 9.70 14.29 9.20
N THR A 94 9.07 14.34 8.03
CA THR A 94 9.07 13.23 7.06
C THR A 94 10.48 12.90 6.57
N TRP A 95 11.28 13.92 6.28
CA TRP A 95 12.68 13.73 5.90
C TRP A 95 13.48 13.05 7.00
N ILE A 96 13.36 13.53 8.25
CA ILE A 96 14.05 12.92 9.41
C ILE A 96 13.61 11.45 9.57
N TYR A 97 12.31 11.19 9.52
CA TYR A 97 11.77 9.82 9.62
C TYR A 97 12.38 8.90 8.56
N ASN A 98 12.29 9.28 7.28
CA ASN A 98 12.81 8.47 6.17
C ASN A 98 14.33 8.30 6.22
N HIS A 99 15.06 9.32 6.70
CA HIS A 99 16.51 9.25 6.81
C HIS A 99 16.97 8.17 7.81
N TYR A 100 16.24 8.02 8.91
CA TYR A 100 16.58 7.07 9.98
C TYR A 100 15.81 5.75 9.89
N ASN A 101 14.73 5.68 9.10
CA ASN A 101 13.91 4.48 8.92
C ASN A 101 14.06 3.91 7.50
N LEU A 102 15.22 3.32 7.22
CA LEU A 102 15.55 2.74 5.91
C LEU A 102 15.06 1.30 5.81
N SER A 103 14.57 0.89 4.63
CA SER A 103 14.25 -0.52 4.36
C SER A 103 15.53 -1.37 4.28
N GLU A 104 15.40 -2.70 4.39
CA GLU A 104 16.54 -3.61 4.22
C GLU A 104 17.17 -3.51 2.81
N ARG A 105 16.35 -3.23 1.79
CA ARG A 105 16.84 -2.98 0.43
C ARG A 105 17.63 -1.68 0.35
N ASP A 106 17.17 -0.61 0.99
CA ASP A 106 17.88 0.67 1.03
C ASP A 106 19.20 0.55 1.80
N LYS A 107 19.19 -0.16 2.93
CA LYS A 107 20.40 -0.48 3.69
C LYS A 107 21.39 -1.27 2.84
N TRP A 108 20.92 -2.26 2.06
CA TRP A 108 21.75 -2.99 1.13
C TRP A 108 22.34 -2.09 0.05
N LEU A 109 21.53 -1.25 -0.60
CA LEU A 109 21.98 -0.34 -1.65
C LEU A 109 23.05 0.63 -1.13
N LEU A 110 22.81 1.23 0.04
CA LEU A 110 23.78 2.10 0.73
C LEU A 110 25.04 1.37 1.18
N SER A 111 25.00 0.05 1.29
CA SER A 111 26.16 -0.76 1.61
C SER A 111 27.06 -1.06 0.41
N THR A 112 26.57 -0.85 -0.82
CA THR A 112 27.30 -1.11 -2.07
C THR A 112 28.30 0.00 -2.41
N PRO A 113 29.22 -0.22 -3.38
CA PRO A 113 30.14 0.81 -3.85
C PRO A 113 29.49 2.02 -4.53
N TRP A 114 28.20 1.93 -4.88
CA TRP A 114 27.44 3.00 -5.54
C TRP A 114 26.88 4.03 -4.57
N THR A 115 27.02 3.81 -3.27
CA THR A 115 26.61 4.78 -2.25
C THR A 115 27.43 6.07 -2.36
N THR A 116 26.77 7.21 -2.16
CA THR A 116 27.44 8.50 -1.96
C THR A 116 28.00 8.65 -0.55
N ASP A 117 27.53 7.82 0.40
CA ASP A 117 27.98 7.80 1.78
C ASP A 117 29.06 6.74 1.99
N SER A 118 30.32 7.18 1.91
CA SER A 118 31.49 6.31 2.08
C SER A 118 31.54 5.57 3.43
N THR A 119 30.84 6.07 4.46
CA THR A 119 30.80 5.44 5.78
C THR A 119 29.87 4.22 5.83
N LYS A 120 28.85 4.18 4.95
CA LYS A 120 27.90 3.07 4.84
C LYS A 120 28.39 1.97 3.91
N ASN A 121 29.34 2.27 3.03
CA ASN A 121 29.95 1.31 2.11
C ASN A 121 30.69 0.20 2.87
N ARG A 122 30.23 -1.05 2.72
CA ARG A 122 30.83 -2.20 3.42
C ARG A 122 32.13 -2.70 2.80
N LYS A 123 32.49 -2.22 1.60
CA LYS A 123 33.68 -2.64 0.83
C LYS A 123 33.80 -4.17 0.73
N ALA A 124 32.67 -4.85 0.52
CA ALA A 124 32.63 -6.29 0.36
C ALA A 124 33.01 -6.73 -1.06
N SER A 125 33.25 -8.04 -1.25
CA SER A 125 33.44 -8.62 -2.59
C SER A 125 32.10 -8.72 -3.34
N LEU A 126 32.15 -8.80 -4.67
CA LEU A 126 30.97 -8.95 -5.52
C LEU A 126 30.08 -10.13 -5.10
N ALA A 127 30.67 -11.31 -4.87
CA ALA A 127 29.95 -12.49 -4.42
C ALA A 127 29.20 -12.29 -3.09
N LYS A 128 29.74 -11.47 -2.17
CA LYS A 128 29.03 -11.13 -0.93
C LYS A 128 27.87 -10.18 -1.18
N TYR A 129 28.01 -9.22 -2.09
CA TYR A 129 26.90 -8.35 -2.49
C TYR A 129 25.79 -9.15 -3.17
N GLU A 130 26.11 -10.03 -4.10
CA GLU A 130 25.16 -10.92 -4.78
C GLU A 130 24.44 -11.84 -3.79
N ALA A 131 25.17 -12.47 -2.87
CA ALA A 131 24.56 -13.32 -1.84
C ALA A 131 23.64 -12.52 -0.90
N SER A 132 23.98 -11.27 -0.57
CA SER A 132 23.11 -10.40 0.24
C SER A 132 21.90 -9.87 -0.54
N LEU A 133 22.04 -9.61 -1.85
CA LEU A 133 20.94 -9.20 -2.72
C LEU A 133 19.97 -10.36 -2.94
N ALA A 134 20.47 -11.58 -3.13
CA ALA A 134 19.65 -12.79 -3.26
C ALA A 134 18.84 -13.07 -1.99
N LYS A 135 19.30 -12.62 -0.82
CA LYS A 135 18.49 -12.68 0.42
C LYS A 135 17.38 -11.63 0.47
N LEU A 136 17.49 -10.57 -0.34
CA LEU A 136 16.54 -9.46 -0.43
C LEU A 136 15.67 -9.53 -1.69
N SER A 137 15.95 -10.47 -2.60
CA SER A 137 15.12 -10.67 -3.79
C SER A 137 13.74 -11.10 -3.32
N GLU A 138 12.73 -10.35 -3.74
CA GLU A 138 11.37 -10.68 -3.41
C GLU A 138 11.02 -12.04 -3.99
N PRO A 139 10.66 -13.02 -3.15
CA PRO A 139 10.36 -14.36 -3.62
C PRO A 139 9.02 -14.40 -4.36
N VAL A 140 8.24 -13.31 -4.31
CA VAL A 140 6.95 -13.19 -4.98
C VAL A 140 6.92 -11.91 -5.81
N SER A 141 6.46 -11.97 -7.06
CA SER A 141 6.20 -10.77 -7.88
C SER A 141 5.08 -11.03 -8.88
N ILE A 142 4.40 -9.98 -9.33
CA ILE A 142 3.35 -10.09 -10.37
C ILE A 142 3.80 -9.32 -11.61
N THR A 143 3.77 -9.97 -12.77
CA THR A 143 4.09 -9.35 -14.07
C THR A 143 2.87 -9.36 -14.99
N PRO A 144 2.69 -8.37 -15.88
CA PRO A 144 1.65 -8.44 -16.90
C PRO A 144 1.83 -9.70 -17.77
N ALA A 145 0.75 -10.40 -18.09
CA ALA A 145 0.80 -11.45 -19.10
C ALA A 145 0.82 -10.81 -20.49
N VAL A 146 1.52 -11.41 -21.45
CA VAL A 146 1.48 -10.96 -22.85
C VAL A 146 0.06 -11.18 -23.37
N GLU A 147 -0.68 -10.10 -23.61
CA GLU A 147 -2.07 -10.17 -24.06
C GLU A 147 -2.15 -10.69 -25.50
N SER A 148 -2.89 -11.78 -25.73
CA SER A 148 -3.37 -12.12 -27.07
C SER A 148 -4.40 -11.08 -27.49
N ALA A 149 -4.15 -10.39 -28.60
CA ALA A 149 -5.04 -9.38 -29.16
C ALA A 149 -6.47 -9.92 -29.31
N GLY A 150 -7.39 -9.47 -28.43
CA GLY A 150 -8.82 -9.78 -28.54
C GLY A 150 -9.56 -10.11 -27.24
N ALA A 151 -8.90 -10.41 -26.13
CA ALA A 151 -9.57 -10.68 -24.85
C ALA A 151 -9.64 -9.41 -23.99
N GLY A 152 -10.83 -8.85 -23.80
CA GLY A 152 -11.03 -7.60 -23.02
C GLY A 152 -10.74 -7.70 -21.52
N GLN A 153 -10.22 -8.82 -21.01
CA GLN A 153 -9.93 -9.03 -19.59
C GLN A 153 -8.43 -9.28 -19.38
N LYS A 154 -7.79 -8.41 -18.58
CA LYS A 154 -6.35 -8.41 -18.36
C LYS A 154 -5.93 -9.64 -17.57
N SER A 155 -4.84 -10.27 -18.01
CA SER A 155 -4.21 -11.40 -17.30
C SER A 155 -2.87 -10.98 -16.73
N VAL A 156 -2.50 -11.57 -15.60
CA VAL A 156 -1.21 -11.35 -14.94
C VAL A 156 -0.58 -12.67 -14.54
N ILE A 157 0.73 -12.68 -14.33
CA ILE A 157 1.53 -13.83 -13.96
C ILE A 157 2.13 -13.56 -12.58
N LEU A 158 1.77 -14.37 -11.60
CA LEU A 158 2.44 -14.47 -10.31
C LEU A 158 3.69 -15.34 -10.47
N ASN A 159 4.83 -14.79 -10.11
CA ASN A 159 6.13 -15.46 -10.12
C ASN A 159 6.53 -15.75 -8.68
N ILE A 160 6.75 -17.03 -8.36
CA ILE A 160 7.30 -17.45 -7.07
C ILE A 160 8.73 -17.92 -7.27
N GLN A 161 9.68 -17.03 -7.00
CA GLN A 161 11.10 -17.31 -7.13
C GLN A 161 11.53 -18.27 -6.01
N GLY A 162 12.28 -19.31 -6.39
CA GLY A 162 12.79 -20.32 -5.46
C GLY A 162 11.88 -21.55 -5.27
N TRP A 163 10.68 -21.57 -5.85
CA TRP A 163 9.85 -22.78 -5.91
C TRP A 163 9.94 -23.41 -7.31
N PRO A 164 10.06 -24.75 -7.43
CA PRO A 164 10.05 -25.42 -8.73
C PRO A 164 8.66 -25.33 -9.38
N ASN A 165 8.58 -25.44 -10.71
CA ASN A 165 7.31 -25.37 -11.46
C ASN A 165 6.26 -26.41 -10.99
N ASN A 166 6.72 -27.56 -10.49
CA ASN A 166 5.89 -28.64 -9.97
C ASN A 166 5.58 -28.51 -8.45
N ALA A 167 5.89 -27.37 -7.81
CA ALA A 167 5.73 -27.18 -6.37
C ALA A 167 4.30 -27.42 -5.85
N LEU A 168 3.28 -27.21 -6.70
CA LEU A 168 1.86 -27.36 -6.34
C LEU A 168 1.25 -28.68 -6.82
N VAL A 169 2.01 -29.56 -7.48
CA VAL A 169 1.51 -30.84 -7.97
C VAL A 169 1.24 -31.75 -6.78
N GLN A 170 -0.02 -32.14 -6.59
CA GLN A 170 -0.40 -33.08 -5.54
C GLN A 170 0.09 -34.48 -5.93
N ARG A 171 1.04 -35.04 -5.18
CA ARG A 171 1.39 -36.46 -5.31
C ARG A 171 0.23 -37.24 -4.71
N LEU A 172 -0.46 -38.04 -5.52
CA LEU A 172 -1.62 -38.90 -5.20
C LEU A 172 -1.42 -39.93 -4.06
N ALA A 173 -0.35 -39.84 -3.28
CA ALA A 173 -0.15 -40.66 -2.11
C ALA A 173 -0.86 -40.02 -0.91
N LEU A 174 -1.56 -40.81 -0.09
CA LEU A 174 -2.17 -40.45 1.20
C LEU A 174 -1.17 -39.91 2.26
N SER A 175 0.02 -39.46 1.86
CA SER A 175 1.08 -38.96 2.71
C SER A 175 1.11 -37.44 2.73
N SER A 176 1.23 -36.87 3.94
CA SER A 176 1.42 -35.44 4.27
C SER A 176 2.73 -34.81 3.73
N ASP A 177 3.31 -35.35 2.66
CA ASP A 177 4.62 -34.96 2.11
C ASP A 177 4.49 -33.88 1.03
N GLN A 178 3.90 -32.73 1.39
CA GLN A 178 3.88 -31.56 0.52
C GLN A 178 5.02 -30.61 0.89
N PRO A 179 6.09 -30.50 0.08
CA PRO A 179 7.21 -29.62 0.41
C PRO A 179 6.81 -28.14 0.41
N TYR A 180 5.79 -27.78 -0.36
CA TYR A 180 5.31 -26.40 -0.52
C TYR A 180 3.78 -26.33 -0.36
N ARG A 181 3.29 -25.28 0.29
CA ARG A 181 1.85 -24.94 0.31
C ARG A 181 1.67 -23.46 0.03
N LEU A 182 0.85 -23.14 -0.97
CA LEU A 182 0.47 -21.78 -1.29
C LEU A 182 -0.94 -21.53 -0.79
N SER A 183 -1.15 -20.41 -0.11
CA SER A 183 -2.50 -19.90 0.18
C SER A 183 -2.64 -18.46 -0.27
N LEU A 184 -3.85 -18.07 -0.66
CA LEU A 184 -4.17 -16.75 -1.18
C LEU A 184 -5.34 -16.12 -0.41
N SER A 185 -5.30 -14.81 -0.26
CA SER A 185 -6.45 -13.96 0.04
C SER A 185 -6.43 -12.74 -0.88
N ALA A 186 -7.57 -12.36 -1.43
CA ALA A 186 -7.66 -11.28 -2.42
C ALA A 186 -8.88 -10.39 -2.19
N TRP A 187 -8.70 -9.09 -2.45
CA TRP A 187 -9.71 -8.06 -2.33
C TRP A 187 -9.67 -7.10 -3.52
N GLN A 188 -10.84 -6.66 -3.97
CA GLN A 188 -10.98 -5.44 -4.75
C GLN A 188 -11.18 -4.28 -3.77
N VAL A 189 -10.37 -3.23 -3.90
CA VAL A 189 -10.39 -2.08 -3.01
C VAL A 189 -10.83 -0.85 -3.76
N GLN A 190 -11.85 -0.18 -3.23
CA GLN A 190 -12.18 1.18 -3.60
C GLN A 190 -11.40 2.12 -2.69
N LEU A 191 -10.48 2.87 -3.28
CA LEU A 191 -9.70 3.89 -2.58
C LEU A 191 -10.59 4.98 -1.98
N ALA A 192 -10.18 5.48 -0.82
CA ALA A 192 -10.82 6.63 -0.20
C ALA A 192 -10.68 7.87 -1.10
N ASP A 193 -11.77 8.62 -1.25
CA ASP A 193 -11.77 9.89 -1.96
C ASP A 193 -12.18 11.00 -0.99
N MET A 194 -11.16 11.76 -0.62
CA MET A 194 -11.26 12.88 0.31
C MET A 194 -11.37 14.22 -0.43
N SER A 195 -11.43 14.22 -1.77
CA SER A 195 -11.58 15.44 -2.58
C SER A 195 -13.00 16.02 -2.57
N LYS A 196 -13.97 15.26 -2.06
CA LYS A 196 -15.38 15.63 -2.02
C LYS A 196 -15.80 16.15 -0.65
N PHE A 197 -16.85 16.99 -0.66
CA PHE A 197 -17.49 17.53 0.54
C PHE A 197 -17.95 16.46 1.53
N ILE A 198 -18.28 15.26 1.06
CA ILE A 198 -18.52 14.08 1.89
C ILE A 198 -17.39 13.07 1.60
N PRO A 199 -16.48 12.84 2.55
CA PRO A 199 -15.39 11.88 2.38
C PRO A 199 -15.97 10.49 2.21
N VAL A 200 -15.56 9.80 1.14
CA VAL A 200 -15.93 8.40 0.91
C VAL A 200 -14.82 7.54 1.47
N GLY A 201 -15.15 6.72 2.47
CA GLY A 201 -14.21 5.80 3.08
C GLY A 201 -13.74 4.72 2.11
N GLU A 202 -12.63 4.09 2.48
CA GLU A 202 -12.10 2.92 1.78
C GLU A 202 -13.04 1.72 1.98
N VAL A 203 -13.27 0.95 0.92
CA VAL A 203 -14.12 -0.24 0.97
C VAL A 203 -13.37 -1.41 0.35
N TRP A 204 -13.31 -2.51 1.08
CA TRP A 204 -12.66 -3.75 0.70
C TRP A 204 -13.74 -4.79 0.42
N GLU A 205 -13.67 -5.44 -0.73
CA GLU A 205 -14.63 -6.45 -1.15
C GLU A 205 -13.84 -7.69 -1.56
N ARG A 206 -14.18 -8.85 -1.00
CA ARG A 206 -13.41 -10.09 -1.22
C ARG A 206 -13.64 -10.63 -2.63
N CYS A 207 -12.54 -10.97 -3.32
CA CYS A 207 -12.56 -11.53 -4.67
C CYS A 207 -11.62 -12.74 -4.83
N THR A 208 -11.29 -13.39 -3.72
CA THR A 208 -10.34 -14.54 -3.72
C THR A 208 -10.82 -15.66 -4.65
N PHE A 209 -12.12 -15.90 -4.69
CA PHE A 209 -12.71 -16.93 -5.56
C PHE A 209 -12.42 -16.68 -7.04
N ASP A 210 -12.73 -15.48 -7.55
CA ASP A 210 -12.54 -15.10 -8.96
C ASP A 210 -11.07 -15.24 -9.40
N VAL A 211 -10.15 -14.91 -8.49
CA VAL A 211 -8.71 -15.04 -8.75
C VAL A 211 -8.28 -16.51 -8.82
N VAL A 212 -8.73 -17.34 -7.89
CA VAL A 212 -8.37 -18.76 -7.84
C VAL A 212 -9.00 -19.54 -9.00
N GLU A 213 -10.25 -19.26 -9.35
CA GLU A 213 -10.98 -19.92 -10.43
C GLU A 213 -10.31 -19.70 -11.80
N SER A 214 -9.75 -18.51 -12.03
CA SER A 214 -9.03 -18.19 -13.27
C SER A 214 -7.55 -18.62 -13.28
N MET A 215 -7.05 -19.16 -12.17
CA MET A 215 -5.62 -19.45 -11.98
C MET A 215 -5.16 -20.73 -12.70
N LYS A 216 -4.02 -20.64 -13.39
CA LYS A 216 -3.38 -21.73 -14.12
C LYS A 216 -1.87 -21.74 -13.89
N VAL A 217 -1.29 -22.93 -13.75
CA VAL A 217 0.18 -23.08 -13.72
C VAL A 217 0.71 -22.97 -15.15
N LEU A 218 1.84 -22.29 -15.32
CA LEU A 218 2.59 -22.26 -16.58
C LEU A 218 3.69 -23.32 -16.54
N ASP A 219 3.62 -24.29 -17.47
CA ASP A 219 4.46 -25.49 -17.42
C ASP A 219 5.92 -25.26 -17.91
N ASP A 220 6.17 -24.20 -18.67
CA ASP A 220 7.45 -23.93 -19.36
C ASP A 220 8.43 -23.03 -18.56
N ALA A 221 8.19 -22.81 -17.28
CA ALA A 221 8.99 -21.92 -16.44
C ALA A 221 10.01 -22.65 -15.56
N SER A 222 11.16 -22.01 -15.29
CA SER A 222 12.19 -22.52 -14.36
C SER A 222 11.79 -22.38 -12.88
N CYS A 223 10.75 -21.60 -12.59
CA CYS A 223 10.16 -21.40 -11.28
C CYS A 223 8.64 -21.56 -11.36
N LEU A 224 7.96 -21.63 -10.22
CA LEU A 224 6.51 -21.67 -10.18
C LEU A 224 5.93 -20.34 -10.69
N GLN A 225 5.23 -20.41 -11.82
CA GLN A 225 4.48 -19.31 -12.39
C GLN A 225 2.99 -19.67 -12.45
N LEU A 226 2.16 -18.74 -11.99
CA LEU A 226 0.71 -18.87 -11.95
C LEU A 226 0.08 -17.70 -12.72
N GLN A 227 -0.55 -17.98 -13.86
CA GLN A 227 -1.33 -16.99 -14.59
C GLN A 227 -2.75 -16.93 -14.05
N PHE A 228 -3.29 -15.75 -13.80
CA PHE A 228 -4.70 -15.56 -13.46
C PHE A 228 -5.25 -14.29 -14.10
N THR A 229 -6.57 -14.23 -14.19
CA THR A 229 -7.27 -13.08 -14.78
C THR A 229 -7.61 -12.08 -13.69
N VAL A 230 -7.35 -10.79 -13.94
CA VAL A 230 -7.75 -9.73 -13.01
C VAL A 230 -9.29 -9.67 -12.98
N PRO A 231 -9.91 -9.82 -11.79
CA PRO A 231 -11.36 -9.75 -11.66
C PRO A 231 -11.93 -8.42 -12.19
N ALA A 232 -13.11 -8.46 -12.79
CA ALA A 232 -13.76 -7.25 -13.29
C ALA A 232 -14.08 -6.29 -12.12
N PRO A 233 -13.88 -4.96 -12.27
CA PRO A 233 -14.16 -4.01 -11.22
C PRO A 233 -15.63 -4.04 -10.78
N ILE A 234 -15.86 -4.30 -9.49
CA ILE A 234 -17.21 -4.30 -8.92
C ILE A 234 -17.60 -2.90 -8.44
N LYS A 235 -18.91 -2.61 -8.50
CA LYS A 235 -19.45 -1.43 -7.83
C LYS A 235 -19.62 -1.76 -6.36
N THR A 236 -18.94 -1.02 -5.48
CA THR A 236 -19.10 -1.19 -4.03
C THR A 236 -20.46 -0.68 -3.57
N ARG A 237 -20.79 -0.93 -2.29
CA ARG A 237 -21.96 -0.32 -1.61
C ARG A 237 -22.04 1.20 -1.72
N LEU A 238 -20.92 1.88 -2.02
CA LEU A 238 -20.85 3.34 -2.18
C LEU A 238 -20.97 3.78 -3.64
N GLY A 239 -21.28 2.85 -4.55
CA GLY A 239 -21.59 3.11 -5.96
C GLY A 239 -20.38 3.41 -6.85
N ARG A 240 -19.14 3.35 -6.32
CA ARG A 240 -17.92 3.52 -7.10
C ARG A 240 -17.29 2.17 -7.45
N LYS A 241 -16.43 2.17 -8.47
CA LYS A 241 -15.69 0.98 -8.88
C LYS A 241 -14.55 0.71 -7.91
N ALA A 242 -14.45 -0.52 -7.42
CA ALA A 242 -13.25 -1.06 -6.81
C ALA A 242 -12.40 -1.67 -7.93
N ASP A 243 -11.37 -0.95 -8.37
CA ASP A 243 -10.53 -1.34 -9.51
C ASP A 243 -9.10 -1.73 -9.09
N GLN A 244 -8.74 -1.47 -7.83
CA GLN A 244 -7.47 -1.88 -7.27
C GLN A 244 -7.56 -3.30 -6.71
N LEU A 245 -6.71 -4.19 -7.20
CA LEU A 245 -6.63 -5.55 -6.69
C LEU A 245 -5.53 -5.63 -5.62
N MET A 246 -5.88 -6.10 -4.43
CA MET A 246 -4.95 -6.39 -3.35
C MET A 246 -4.89 -7.90 -3.13
N LEU A 247 -3.68 -8.44 -3.03
CA LEU A 247 -3.42 -9.87 -2.99
C LEU A 247 -2.48 -10.16 -1.83
N MET A 248 -2.80 -11.18 -1.05
CA MET A 248 -1.92 -11.68 -0.02
C MET A 248 -1.64 -13.15 -0.26
N PHE A 249 -0.36 -13.49 -0.33
CA PHE A 249 0.12 -14.85 -0.54
C PHE A 249 0.83 -15.33 0.71
N ARG A 250 0.48 -16.53 1.16
CA ARG A 250 1.21 -17.26 2.19
C ARG A 250 1.94 -18.41 1.53
N LEU A 251 3.26 -18.35 1.59
CA LEU A 251 4.16 -19.39 1.13
C LEU A 251 4.61 -20.19 2.33
N GLU A 252 4.26 -21.48 2.37
CA GLU A 252 4.69 -22.38 3.42
C GLU A 252 5.69 -23.40 2.84
N THR A 253 6.93 -23.41 3.33
CA THR A 253 7.97 -24.35 2.90
C THR A 253 8.35 -25.29 4.05
N ARG A 254 8.24 -26.61 3.81
CA ARG A 254 8.59 -27.65 4.77
C ARG A 254 10.11 -27.61 5.05
N GLN A 255 10.48 -27.52 6.31
CA GLN A 255 11.86 -27.52 6.77
C GLN A 255 12.31 -28.96 7.10
N SER A 256 13.61 -29.13 7.39
CA SER A 256 14.20 -30.43 7.75
C SER A 256 13.66 -31.02 9.06
N ASP A 257 13.05 -30.19 9.90
CA ASP A 257 12.42 -30.57 11.18
C ASP A 257 10.92 -30.88 11.04
N ASP A 258 10.42 -31.04 9.81
CA ASP A 258 9.02 -31.30 9.50
C ASP A 258 8.04 -30.15 9.84
N ARG A 259 8.55 -28.97 10.20
CA ARG A 259 7.71 -27.77 10.38
C ARG A 259 7.68 -26.94 9.10
N TYR A 260 6.57 -26.25 8.88
CA TYR A 260 6.47 -25.28 7.79
C TYR A 260 6.94 -23.91 8.26
N ARG A 261 7.91 -23.34 7.53
CA ARG A 261 8.20 -21.90 7.61
C ARG A 261 7.14 -21.17 6.78
N LYS A 262 6.48 -20.18 7.40
CA LYS A 262 5.44 -19.37 6.76
C LYS A 262 5.99 -18.00 6.45
N ASP A 263 5.85 -17.61 5.19
CA ASP A 263 6.25 -16.30 4.71
C ASP A 263 5.03 -15.66 4.00
N ASP A 264 4.53 -14.55 4.55
CA ASP A 264 3.34 -13.84 4.05
C ASP A 264 3.76 -12.61 3.24
N TYR A 265 3.22 -12.45 2.03
CA TYR A 265 3.54 -11.37 1.10
C TYR A 265 2.27 -10.64 0.68
N PHE A 266 2.26 -9.32 0.83
CA PHE A 266 1.14 -8.48 0.43
C PHE A 266 1.51 -7.68 -0.82
N LEU A 267 0.68 -7.74 -1.87
CA LEU A 267 0.90 -7.08 -3.15
C LEU A 267 -0.31 -6.23 -3.52
N LYS A 268 -0.04 -5.05 -4.06
CA LYS A 268 -1.04 -4.10 -4.54
C LYS A 268 -0.89 -3.95 -6.04
N LEU A 269 -1.87 -4.44 -6.78
CA LEU A 269 -1.91 -4.41 -8.25
C LEU A 269 -2.82 -3.26 -8.72
N PRO A 270 -2.24 -2.18 -9.29
CA PRO A 270 -3.01 -1.15 -9.96
C PRO A 270 -3.74 -1.69 -11.21
N PRO A 271 -4.91 -1.12 -11.57
CA PRO A 271 -5.70 -1.59 -12.72
C PRO A 271 -4.94 -1.52 -14.06
N ASP A 272 -4.00 -0.60 -14.19
CA ASP A 272 -3.22 -0.34 -15.41
C ASP A 272 -1.71 -0.57 -15.21
N SER A 273 -1.31 -1.48 -14.33
CA SER A 273 0.12 -1.73 -14.09
C SER A 273 0.80 -2.29 -15.34
N ALA A 274 1.61 -1.46 -16.00
CA ALA A 274 2.49 -1.87 -17.09
C ALA A 274 3.82 -2.49 -16.60
N PHE A 275 4.06 -2.43 -15.29
CA PHE A 275 5.32 -2.84 -14.67
C PHE A 275 5.11 -3.99 -13.68
N PRO A 276 6.18 -4.76 -13.39
CA PRO A 276 6.15 -5.77 -12.33
C PRO A 276 5.80 -5.16 -10.97
N VAL A 277 4.92 -5.82 -10.23
CA VAL A 277 4.53 -5.47 -8.85
C VAL A 277 5.30 -6.36 -7.89
N THR A 278 5.81 -5.77 -6.81
CA THR A 278 6.51 -6.47 -5.73
C THR A 278 5.77 -6.31 -4.39
N PRO A 279 6.07 -7.14 -3.39
CA PRO A 279 5.49 -7.04 -2.07
C PRO A 279 5.71 -5.67 -1.43
N ILE A 280 4.68 -5.22 -0.71
CA ILE A 280 4.65 -4.00 0.08
C ILE A 280 4.62 -4.33 1.57
N ASP A 281 5.24 -3.48 2.38
CA ASP A 281 5.27 -3.60 3.84
C ASP A 281 4.05 -2.88 4.44
N GLU A 282 2.86 -3.36 4.06
CA GLU A 282 1.57 -2.89 4.56
C GLU A 282 0.76 -4.12 5.02
N THR A 283 -0.14 -3.91 5.98
CA THR A 283 -1.10 -4.95 6.40
C THR A 283 -2.48 -4.63 5.84
N PRO A 284 -3.25 -5.64 5.39
CA PRO A 284 -4.61 -5.41 4.94
C PRO A 284 -5.49 -4.88 6.08
N ASN A 285 -6.47 -4.04 5.74
CA ASN A 285 -7.42 -3.51 6.73
C ASN A 285 -8.39 -4.58 7.26
N GLU A 286 -8.57 -5.66 6.51
CA GLU A 286 -9.36 -6.83 6.92
C GLU A 286 -8.47 -8.04 7.21
N GLU A 287 -8.92 -8.88 8.14
CA GLU A 287 -8.23 -10.15 8.42
C GLU A 287 -8.27 -11.08 7.19
N PRO A 288 -7.12 -11.65 6.79
CA PRO A 288 -7.04 -12.54 5.64
C PRO A 288 -7.79 -13.85 5.89
N ILE A 289 -8.62 -14.25 4.92
CA ILE A 289 -9.15 -15.61 4.86
C ILE A 289 -8.31 -16.37 3.85
N TRP A 290 -7.49 -17.29 4.35
CA TRP A 290 -6.55 -18.05 3.54
C TRP A 290 -7.25 -19.16 2.77
N ARG A 291 -7.21 -19.08 1.45
CA ARG A 291 -7.67 -20.15 0.56
C ARG A 291 -6.46 -20.92 0.03
N PRO A 292 -6.30 -22.21 0.35
CA PRO A 292 -5.19 -23.00 -0.15
C PRO A 292 -5.31 -23.18 -1.67
N ILE A 293 -4.19 -23.04 -2.36
CA ILE A 293 -4.07 -23.26 -3.80
C ILE A 293 -3.55 -24.68 -3.99
N GLN A 294 -4.39 -25.55 -4.54
CA GLN A 294 -4.07 -26.96 -4.79
C GLN A 294 -4.46 -27.34 -6.21
N GLN A 295 -3.74 -28.29 -6.81
CA GLN A 295 -4.12 -28.87 -8.10
C GLN A 295 -5.07 -30.07 -7.93
N PRO A 296 -6.10 -30.22 -8.79
CA PRO A 296 -6.55 -29.23 -9.77
C PRO A 296 -7.06 -27.97 -9.06
N MET A 297 -6.87 -26.80 -9.68
CA MET A 297 -7.28 -25.49 -9.15
C MET A 297 -8.82 -25.42 -9.09
N LEU A 298 -9.40 -26.12 -8.13
CA LEU A 298 -10.82 -26.17 -7.89
C LEU A 298 -11.11 -25.23 -6.74
N ALA A 299 -12.01 -24.29 -6.97
CA ALA A 299 -12.62 -23.56 -5.89
C ALA A 299 -13.49 -24.54 -5.09
N LEU A 300 -13.00 -25.00 -3.93
CA LEU A 300 -13.84 -25.72 -2.98
C LEU A 300 -14.91 -24.75 -2.47
N GLU A 301 -16.12 -24.87 -2.98
CA GLU A 301 -17.33 -24.26 -2.42
C GLU A 301 -17.60 -24.85 -1.04
N LEU A 302 -17.00 -24.27 0.00
CA LEU A 302 -17.48 -24.45 1.37
C LEU A 302 -17.46 -23.10 2.09
N TYR A 303 -18.68 -22.64 2.37
CA TYR A 303 -19.13 -21.48 3.15
C TYR A 303 -19.09 -20.10 2.46
N LYS A 304 -20.31 -19.65 2.08
CA LYS A 304 -20.71 -18.23 2.02
C LYS A 304 -20.78 -17.66 3.43
#